data_AF-A0A499UTQ0-F1
#
_entry.id   AF-A0A499UTQ0-F1
#
_cell.length_a   1.000
_cell.length_b   1.000
_cell.length_c   1.000
_cell.angle_alpha   90.00
_cell.angle_beta   90.00
_cell.angle_gamma   90.00
#
_symmetry.space_group_name_H-M   'P 1'
#
loop_
_entity.id
_entity.type
_entity.pdbx_description
1 polymer ?
#
loop_
_entity_poly.entity_id
_entity_poly.type
_entity_poly.pdbx_seq_one_letter_code
_entity_poly.pdbx_strand_id
1 'polypeptide(L)'
;MVARPGHLRDVSPQVSSNADASALPKRIEAPEFSGKALDALRQPLESGHVVVARSAGMMRMPARFLLMLAANPCPCGRYGLVGDVCECTPTTVRRYQARLSGPLLDRVDLRVHVEAVSRAELTGARAGAENSASVADRVREARERAAARLKDTPWRLNSEVPGHELRTRWQPFSGALREAERDMERGLLTARGLDRVLRVAWSVADLAGHDRPEAPDIAQALQLRTGISHGVPVAAGER
;
A
#
# COMPACT_ATOMS: atom_id res chain seq x y z
N MET A 1 -14.29 1.80 22.07
CA MET A 1 -15.54 2.36 21.53
C MET A 1 -16.71 1.69 22.23
N VAL A 2 -17.18 2.28 23.33
CA VAL A 2 -18.41 1.87 24.03
C VAL A 2 -19.30 3.10 23.99
N ALA A 3 -20.43 3.02 23.30
CA ALA A 3 -21.43 4.08 23.26
C ALA A 3 -22.65 3.62 24.07
N ARG A 4 -23.00 4.38 25.10
CA ARG A 4 -24.26 4.23 25.84
C ARG A 4 -25.45 4.65 24.96
N PRO A 5 -26.64 4.07 25.17
CA PRO A 5 -27.77 4.21 24.28
C PRO A 5 -28.57 5.50 24.60
N GLY A 6 -29.01 6.20 23.56
CA GLY A 6 -30.02 7.25 23.69
C GLY A 6 -29.70 8.54 22.95
N HIS A 7 -29.64 8.47 21.61
CA HIS A 7 -30.18 9.46 20.66
C HIS A 7 -29.65 9.13 19.26
N LEU A 8 -30.55 8.59 18.42
CA LEU A 8 -30.35 8.56 16.98
C LEU A 8 -30.33 10.00 16.48
N ARG A 9 -29.15 10.50 16.12
CA ARG A 9 -28.97 11.51 15.07
C ARG A 9 -27.81 11.06 14.21
N ASP A 10 -27.98 11.24 12.90
CA ASP A 10 -27.07 10.84 11.82
C ASP A 10 -25.60 10.85 12.21
N VAL A 11 -24.97 9.67 12.19
CA VAL A 11 -23.52 9.56 12.09
C VAL A 11 -23.19 9.32 10.63
N SER A 12 -23.21 10.39 9.85
CA SER A 12 -22.55 10.41 8.55
C SER A 12 -21.05 10.13 8.78
N PRO A 13 -20.41 9.25 7.99
CA PRO A 13 -18.95 9.20 7.99
C PRO A 13 -18.47 10.57 7.51
N GLN A 14 -17.69 11.27 8.34
CA GLN A 14 -17.05 12.50 7.92
C GLN A 14 -16.02 12.18 6.83
N VAL A 15 -16.50 12.17 5.59
CA VAL A 15 -15.72 12.49 4.40
C VAL A 15 -15.72 14.01 4.36
N SER A 16 -14.62 14.63 4.76
CA SER A 16 -14.48 16.08 4.71
C SER A 16 -14.47 16.55 3.26
N SER A 17 -15.61 17.06 2.79
CA SER A 17 -15.68 17.99 1.66
C SER A 17 -15.55 19.42 2.19
N ASN A 18 -14.51 20.12 1.72
CA ASN A 18 -14.24 21.56 1.78
C ASN A 18 -14.54 22.35 3.08
N ALA A 19 -13.50 22.74 3.82
CA ALA A 19 -13.29 24.11 4.32
C ALA A 19 -11.91 24.26 5.01
N ASP A 20 -11.26 25.40 4.74
CA ASP A 20 -10.18 26.07 5.47
C ASP A 20 -8.76 25.45 5.52
N ALA A 21 -7.88 26.03 4.70
CA ALA A 21 -6.45 25.75 4.57
C ALA A 21 -5.57 26.29 5.72
N SER A 22 -6.03 26.21 6.98
CA SER A 22 -5.22 26.64 8.14
C SER A 22 -5.18 25.66 9.32
N ALA A 23 -5.78 24.48 9.19
CA ALA A 23 -5.59 23.39 10.14
C ALA A 23 -4.72 22.31 9.48
N LEU A 24 -3.43 22.28 9.80
CA LEU A 24 -2.56 21.15 9.46
C LEU A 24 -3.24 19.86 9.93
N PRO A 25 -3.53 18.87 9.06
CA PRO A 25 -4.12 17.63 9.50
C PRO A 25 -3.16 17.00 10.51
N LYS A 26 -3.65 16.71 11.72
CA LYS A 26 -2.94 15.88 12.70
C LYS A 26 -2.43 14.65 11.94
N ARG A 27 -1.10 14.48 11.84
CA ARG A 27 -0.49 13.36 11.12
C ARG A 27 -1.13 12.07 11.63
N ILE A 28 -1.86 11.38 10.76
CA ILE A 28 -2.52 10.12 11.09
C ILE A 28 -1.43 9.04 11.05
N GLU A 29 -0.80 8.78 12.20
CA GLU A 29 0.20 7.74 12.33
C GLU A 29 -0.48 6.41 12.68
N ALA A 30 -0.32 5.41 11.83
CA ALA A 30 -0.97 4.11 11.99
C ALA A 30 -0.69 3.47 13.37
N PRO A 31 0.53 3.54 13.94
CA PRO A 31 0.80 3.00 15.27
C PRO A 31 0.12 3.75 16.42
N GLU A 32 -0.49 4.93 16.22
CA GLU A 32 -1.31 5.60 17.24
C GLU A 32 -2.67 4.90 17.46
N PHE A 33 -3.15 4.16 16.47
CA PHE A 33 -4.38 3.40 16.59
C PHE A 33 -4.17 2.14 17.43
N SER A 34 -5.22 1.74 18.15
CA SER A 34 -5.20 0.47 18.88
C SER A 34 -5.02 -0.69 17.91
N GLY A 35 -4.20 -1.69 18.26
CA GLY A 35 -4.01 -2.89 17.44
C GLY A 35 -5.33 -3.58 17.08
N LYS A 36 -6.29 -3.62 18.00
CA LYS A 36 -7.64 -4.15 17.74
C LYS A 36 -8.38 -3.44 16.62
N ALA A 37 -8.25 -2.11 16.52
CA ALA A 37 -8.87 -1.32 15.46
C ALA A 37 -8.21 -1.60 14.11
N LEU A 38 -6.88 -1.68 14.08
CA LEU A 38 -6.13 -2.02 12.86
C LEU A 38 -6.41 -3.45 12.40
N ASP A 39 -6.44 -4.42 13.32
CA ASP A 39 -6.73 -5.82 13.03
C ASP A 39 -8.18 -6.03 12.55
N ALA A 40 -9.11 -5.15 12.94
CA ALA A 40 -10.49 -5.17 12.45
C ALA A 40 -10.59 -4.77 10.97
N LEU A 41 -9.59 -4.07 10.40
CA LEU A 41 -9.55 -3.73 8.98
C LEU A 41 -9.30 -4.95 8.08
N ARG A 42 -8.76 -6.04 8.64
CA ARG A 42 -8.37 -7.24 7.87
C ARG A 42 -9.53 -7.85 7.07
N GLN A 43 -10.70 -7.99 7.68
CA GLN A 43 -11.89 -8.52 7.02
C GLN A 43 -12.38 -7.59 5.90
N PRO A 44 -12.63 -6.29 6.13
CA PRO A 44 -12.99 -5.35 5.08
C PRO A 44 -12.04 -5.35 3.88
N LEU A 45 -10.73 -5.40 4.13
CA LEU A 45 -9.69 -5.41 3.08
C LEU A 45 -9.75 -6.66 2.18
N GLU A 46 -10.24 -7.78 2.70
CA GLU A 46 -10.36 -9.02 1.93
C GLU A 46 -11.73 -9.17 1.29
N SER A 47 -12.77 -8.81 2.02
CA SER A 47 -14.14 -9.14 1.69
C SER A 47 -14.88 -8.00 0.97
N GLY A 48 -14.34 -6.77 1.05
CA GLY A 48 -14.96 -5.56 0.56
C GLY A 48 -16.27 -5.20 1.28
N HIS A 49 -16.55 -5.78 2.44
CA HIS A 49 -17.75 -5.50 3.23
C HIS A 49 -17.52 -5.69 4.73
N VAL A 50 -18.36 -5.04 5.53
CA VAL A 50 -18.46 -5.26 6.98
C VAL A 50 -19.81 -5.86 7.31
N VAL A 51 -19.82 -6.72 8.33
CA VAL A 51 -21.04 -7.28 8.89
C VAL A 51 -21.21 -6.72 10.30
N VAL A 52 -22.30 -5.99 10.51
CA VAL A 52 -22.63 -5.39 11.81
C VAL A 52 -23.75 -6.23 12.43
N ALA A 53 -23.42 -6.98 13.48
CA ALA A 53 -24.39 -7.70 14.28
C ALA A 53 -24.83 -6.87 15.50
N ARG A 54 -26.14 -6.74 15.69
CA ARG A 54 -26.80 -6.08 16.82
C ARG A 54 -27.96 -6.96 17.31
N SER A 55 -28.52 -6.63 18.47
CA SER A 55 -29.68 -7.35 19.03
C SER A 55 -30.88 -7.40 18.08
N ALA A 56 -31.06 -6.35 17.26
CA ALA A 56 -32.13 -6.25 16.28
C ALA A 56 -31.85 -6.98 14.95
N GLY A 57 -30.68 -7.61 14.78
CA GLY A 57 -30.33 -8.36 13.57
C GLY A 57 -28.93 -8.08 13.03
N MET A 58 -28.69 -8.53 11.80
CA MET A 58 -27.41 -8.45 11.11
C MET A 58 -27.54 -7.63 9.83
N MET A 59 -26.63 -6.67 9.62
CA MET A 59 -26.57 -5.87 8.40
C MET A 59 -25.20 -5.98 7.74
N ARG A 60 -25.20 -6.24 6.43
CA ARG A 60 -24.00 -6.25 5.60
C ARG A 60 -23.88 -4.92 4.85
N MET A 61 -22.75 -4.23 5.01
CA MET A 61 -22.49 -2.93 4.38
C MET A 61 -21.23 -3.00 3.50
N PRO A 62 -21.22 -2.35 2.33
CA PRO A 62 -20.02 -2.28 1.49
C PRO A 62 -18.89 -1.51 2.19
N ALA A 63 -17.67 -1.99 2.03
CA ALA A 63 -16.46 -1.45 2.63
C ALA A 63 -15.25 -1.64 1.70
N ARG A 64 -15.40 -1.27 0.42
CA ARG A 64 -14.30 -1.25 -0.56
C ARG A 64 -13.59 0.10 -0.47
N PHE A 65 -12.34 0.09 -0.01
CA PHE A 65 -11.52 1.30 0.14
C PHE A 65 -10.05 1.00 -0.15
N LEU A 66 -9.29 2.04 -0.50
CA LEU A 66 -7.83 2.00 -0.52
C LEU A 66 -7.31 2.36 0.87
N LEU A 67 -6.48 1.50 1.45
CA LEU A 67 -5.84 1.77 2.74
C LEU A 67 -4.47 2.41 2.53
N MET A 68 -4.26 3.58 3.11
CA MET A 68 -2.96 4.23 3.19
C MET A 68 -2.58 4.36 4.67
N LEU A 69 -1.39 3.85 5.01
CA LEU A 69 -0.85 3.90 6.37
C LEU A 69 0.48 4.65 6.34
N ALA A 70 0.68 5.56 7.29
CA ALA A 70 1.97 6.17 7.56
C ALA A 70 2.44 5.73 8.94
N ALA A 71 3.72 5.39 9.06
CA ALA A 71 4.32 4.99 10.33
C ALA A 71 5.78 5.44 10.38
N ASN A 72 6.14 6.11 11.46
CA ASN A 72 7.54 6.38 11.78
C ASN A 72 8.30 5.07 12.06
N PRO A 73 9.63 5.04 11.97
CA PRO A 73 10.41 3.84 12.30
C PRO A 73 10.40 3.52 13.82
N CYS A 74 10.13 4.53 14.66
CA CYS A 74 9.97 4.46 16.12
C CYS A 74 9.15 5.66 16.63
N PRO A 75 8.78 5.74 17.92
CA PRO A 75 8.03 6.87 18.46
C PRO A 75 8.72 8.23 18.30
N CYS A 76 10.06 8.29 18.33
CA CYS A 76 10.79 9.55 18.16
C CYS A 76 11.14 9.87 16.69
N GLY A 77 10.79 8.99 15.74
CA GLY A 77 11.05 9.17 14.30
C GLY A 77 12.49 8.98 13.84
N ARG A 78 13.47 8.91 14.76
CA ARG A 78 14.91 8.96 14.45
C ARG A 78 15.60 7.59 14.28
N TYR A 79 14.88 6.49 14.42
CA TYR A 79 15.49 5.15 14.34
C TYR A 79 15.96 4.84 12.91
N GLY A 80 17.26 4.58 12.76
CA GLY A 80 17.88 4.23 11.47
C GLY A 80 18.22 5.42 10.56
N LEU A 81 18.00 6.67 11.02
CA LEU A 81 18.43 7.86 10.30
C LEU A 81 19.94 8.09 10.48
N VAL A 82 20.65 8.31 9.37
CA VAL A 82 22.08 8.64 9.38
C VAL A 82 22.23 10.09 9.86
N GLY A 83 22.93 10.31 10.98
CA GLY A 83 23.21 11.63 11.54
C GLY A 83 22.32 12.07 12.71
N ASP A 84 21.24 11.33 12.99
CA ASP A 84 20.34 11.61 14.11
C ASP A 84 20.45 10.55 15.21
N VAL A 85 20.49 10.97 16.48
CA VAL A 85 20.53 10.04 17.62
C VAL A 85 19.10 9.65 18.02
N CYS A 86 18.79 8.38 17.87
CA CYS A 86 17.54 7.79 18.36
C CYS A 86 17.62 7.53 19.87
N GLU A 87 16.76 8.19 20.65
CA GLU A 87 16.65 8.00 22.10
C GLU A 87 15.78 6.79 22.51
N CYS A 88 15.11 6.15 21.56
CA CYS A 88 14.25 4.99 21.86
C CYS A 88 15.10 3.75 22.13
N THR A 89 14.80 3.05 23.23
CA THR A 89 15.40 1.72 23.51
C THR A 89 15.00 0.71 22.43
N PRO A 90 15.82 -0.34 22.17
CA PRO A 90 15.46 -1.40 21.23
C PRO A 90 14.09 -2.05 21.53
N THR A 91 13.74 -2.20 22.80
CA THR A 91 12.43 -2.72 23.23
C THR A 91 11.29 -1.78 22.86
N THR A 92 11.47 -0.47 23.02
CA THR A 92 10.48 0.54 22.61
C THR A 92 10.27 0.53 21.10
N VAL A 93 11.36 0.46 20.32
CA VAL A 93 11.29 0.37 18.85
C VAL A 93 10.52 -0.87 18.41
N ARG A 94 10.91 -2.05 18.92
CA ARG A 94 10.23 -3.32 18.58
C ARG A 94 8.75 -3.29 18.96
N ARG A 95 8.41 -2.79 20.15
CA ARG A 95 7.01 -2.68 20.60
C ARG A 95 6.19 -1.73 19.72
N TYR A 96 6.79 -0.64 19.27
CA TYR A 96 6.13 0.32 18.39
C TYR A 96 5.86 -0.28 17.01
N GLN A 97 6.86 -0.90 16.40
CA GLN A 97 6.73 -1.57 15.10
C GLN A 97 5.74 -2.73 15.15
N ALA A 98 5.71 -3.49 16.26
CA ALA A 98 4.78 -4.59 16.47
C ALA A 98 3.30 -4.17 16.59
N ARG A 99 2.99 -2.86 16.69
CA ARG A 99 1.60 -2.38 16.62
C ARG A 99 0.98 -2.61 15.25
N LEU A 100 1.80 -2.67 14.20
CA LEU A 100 1.40 -3.13 12.87
C LEU A 100 1.57 -4.64 12.82
N SER A 101 0.47 -5.37 12.97
CA SER A 101 0.51 -6.82 13.03
C SER A 101 0.95 -7.42 11.69
N GLY A 102 1.69 -8.53 11.72
CA GLY A 102 2.03 -9.30 10.51
C GLY A 102 0.81 -9.62 9.64
N PRO A 103 -0.31 -10.12 10.22
CA PRO A 103 -1.54 -10.35 9.47
C PRO A 103 -2.11 -9.11 8.78
N LEU A 104 -1.97 -7.90 9.35
CA LEU A 104 -2.35 -6.67 8.67
C LEU A 104 -1.39 -6.37 7.51
N LEU A 105 -0.09 -6.40 7.77
CA LEU A 105 0.95 -6.12 6.78
C LEU A 105 0.90 -7.09 5.60
N ASP A 106 0.47 -8.34 5.81
CA ASP A 106 0.24 -9.30 4.74
C ASP A 106 -0.80 -8.83 3.72
N ARG A 107 -1.71 -7.93 4.11
CA ARG A 107 -2.75 -7.32 3.27
C ARG A 107 -2.33 -5.96 2.68
N VAL A 108 -1.12 -5.47 2.98
CA VAL A 108 -0.58 -4.23 2.44
C VAL A 108 0.23 -4.50 1.18
N ASP A 109 -0.31 -4.16 0.01
CA ASP A 109 0.33 -4.47 -1.28
C ASP A 109 1.68 -3.76 -1.45
N LEU A 110 1.79 -2.51 -0.95
CA LEU A 110 2.95 -1.65 -1.13
C LEU A 110 3.49 -1.11 0.21
N ARG A 111 4.81 -1.19 0.37
CA ARG A 111 5.59 -0.68 1.50
C ARG A 111 6.70 0.20 0.92
N VAL A 112 6.51 1.51 1.05
CA VAL A 112 7.46 2.51 0.55
C VAL A 112 8.17 3.15 1.72
N HIS A 113 9.50 3.07 1.72
CA HIS A 113 10.32 3.85 2.63
C HIS A 113 10.50 5.25 2.05
N VAL A 114 10.12 6.26 2.85
CA VAL A 114 10.25 7.66 2.48
C VAL A 114 11.42 8.23 3.27
N GLU A 115 12.46 8.68 2.56
CA GLU A 115 13.60 9.34 3.19
C GLU A 115 13.21 10.73 3.70
N ALA A 116 13.93 11.21 4.71
CA ALA A 116 13.75 12.57 5.20
C ALA A 116 14.11 13.55 4.08
N VAL A 117 13.18 14.47 3.77
CA VAL A 117 13.40 15.51 2.77
C VAL A 117 14.54 16.40 3.25
N SER A 118 15.58 16.56 2.43
CA SER A 118 16.70 17.44 2.76
C SER A 118 16.25 18.92 2.78
N ARG A 119 16.99 19.77 3.51
CA ARG A 119 16.70 21.22 3.51
C ARG A 119 16.76 21.83 2.12
N ALA A 120 17.66 21.35 1.26
CA ALA A 120 17.79 21.80 -0.13
C ALA A 120 16.53 21.50 -0.96
N GLU A 121 15.96 20.30 -0.78
CA GLU A 121 14.71 19.90 -1.44
C GLU A 121 13.50 20.69 -0.93
N LEU A 122 13.44 20.99 0.37
CA LEU A 122 12.38 21.83 0.96
C LEU A 122 12.42 23.27 0.46
N THR A 123 13.61 23.82 0.18
CA THR A 123 13.77 25.18 -0.36
C THR A 123 13.52 25.28 -1.86
N GLY A 124 13.01 24.21 -2.50
CA GLY A 124 12.66 24.21 -3.92
C GLY A 124 13.86 24.19 -4.86
N ALA A 125 15.06 23.88 -4.36
CA ALA A 125 16.30 23.87 -5.16
C ALA A 125 16.43 22.64 -6.07
N ARG A 126 15.39 21.81 -6.18
CA ARG A 126 15.39 20.67 -7.11
C ARG A 126 14.87 21.14 -8.47
N ALA A 127 15.80 21.62 -9.31
CA ALA A 127 15.57 21.70 -10.75
C ALA A 127 15.17 20.30 -11.24
N GLY A 128 13.99 20.15 -11.85
CA GLY A 128 13.50 18.86 -12.37
C GLY A 128 12.53 18.07 -11.48
N ALA A 129 11.85 18.71 -10.52
CA ALA A 129 10.71 18.05 -9.86
C ALA A 129 9.58 17.78 -10.88
N GLU A 130 9.23 16.51 -11.08
CA GLU A 130 8.11 16.10 -11.92
C GLU A 130 6.81 16.70 -11.36
N ASN A 131 6.02 17.36 -12.22
CA ASN A 131 4.76 17.96 -11.80
C ASN A 131 3.64 16.90 -11.72
N SER A 132 2.61 17.17 -10.93
CA SER A 132 1.50 16.23 -10.74
C SER A 132 0.69 15.96 -12.01
N ALA A 133 0.69 16.86 -12.99
CA ALA A 133 -0.02 16.64 -14.26
C ALA A 133 0.69 15.57 -15.11
N SER A 134 2.01 15.64 -15.22
CA SER A 134 2.84 14.62 -15.90
C SER A 134 2.66 13.24 -15.26
N VAL A 135 2.65 13.17 -13.92
CA VAL A 135 2.36 11.92 -13.21
C VAL A 135 0.93 11.42 -13.50
N ALA A 136 -0.06 12.30 -13.50
CA ALA A 136 -1.46 11.95 -13.75
C ALA A 136 -1.66 11.41 -15.18
N ASP A 137 -0.97 11.98 -16.18
CA ASP A 137 -1.00 11.50 -17.55
C ASP A 137 -0.43 10.09 -17.66
N ARG A 138 0.75 9.83 -17.07
CA ARG A 138 1.36 8.49 -17.02
C ARG A 138 0.46 7.47 -16.33
N VAL A 139 -0.20 7.86 -15.23
CA VAL A 139 -1.18 7.00 -14.54
C VAL A 139 -2.40 6.72 -15.42
N ARG A 140 -2.87 7.71 -16.18
CA ARG A 140 -4.02 7.54 -17.10
C ARG A 140 -3.70 6.51 -18.18
N GLU A 141 -2.55 6.62 -18.83
CA GLU A 141 -2.11 5.66 -19.86
C GLU A 141 -2.01 4.24 -19.31
N ALA A 142 -1.43 4.08 -18.11
CA ALA A 142 -1.36 2.78 -17.44
C ALA A 142 -2.77 2.21 -17.15
N ARG A 143 -3.72 3.05 -16.74
CA ARG A 143 -5.12 2.65 -16.51
C ARG A 143 -5.81 2.22 -17.80
N GLU A 144 -5.55 2.89 -18.91
CA GLU A 144 -6.11 2.55 -20.22
C GLU A 144 -5.60 1.18 -20.69
N ARG A 145 -4.30 0.90 -20.55
CA ARG A 145 -3.71 -0.43 -20.83
C ARG A 145 -4.35 -1.53 -19.99
N ALA A 146 -4.49 -1.29 -18.68
CA ALA A 146 -5.15 -2.23 -17.78
C ALA A 146 -6.62 -2.46 -18.17
N ALA A 147 -7.36 -1.40 -18.50
CA ALA A 147 -8.76 -1.49 -18.92
C ALA A 147 -8.92 -2.27 -20.23
N ALA A 148 -8.03 -2.05 -21.19
CA ALA A 148 -8.01 -2.81 -22.44
C ALA A 148 -7.76 -4.30 -22.20
N ARG A 149 -6.78 -4.64 -21.36
CA ARG A 149 -6.47 -6.03 -20.97
C ARG A 149 -7.62 -6.72 -20.24
N LEU A 150 -8.36 -5.99 -19.40
CA LEU A 150 -9.41 -6.51 -18.53
C LEU A 150 -10.83 -6.40 -19.11
N LYS A 151 -11.00 -5.89 -20.34
CA LYS A 151 -12.29 -5.55 -20.95
C LYS A 151 -13.34 -6.67 -20.87
N ASP A 152 -12.96 -7.91 -21.15
CA ASP A 152 -13.87 -9.06 -21.19
C ASP A 152 -13.84 -9.88 -19.89
N THR A 153 -13.65 -9.18 -18.77
CA THR A 153 -13.49 -9.79 -17.44
C THR A 153 -14.35 -9.04 -16.43
N PRO A 154 -14.69 -9.64 -15.26
CA PRO A 154 -15.44 -8.93 -14.23
C PRO A 154 -14.59 -7.91 -13.45
N TRP A 155 -13.29 -7.81 -13.73
CA TRP A 155 -12.34 -6.98 -12.99
C TRP A 155 -12.08 -5.65 -13.69
N ARG A 156 -11.93 -4.59 -12.91
CA ARG A 156 -11.61 -3.25 -13.42
C ARG A 156 -10.19 -2.81 -13.08
N LEU A 157 -9.60 -3.40 -12.05
CA LEU A 157 -8.26 -3.06 -11.56
C LEU A 157 -7.42 -4.32 -11.40
N ASN A 158 -6.10 -4.20 -11.56
CA ASN A 158 -5.14 -5.28 -11.30
C ASN A 158 -5.30 -5.87 -9.89
N SER A 159 -5.67 -5.06 -8.89
CA SER A 159 -5.88 -5.50 -7.50
C SER A 159 -7.09 -6.44 -7.30
N GLU A 160 -8.05 -6.41 -8.21
CA GLU A 160 -9.25 -7.26 -8.17
C GLU A 160 -9.01 -8.64 -8.80
N VAL A 161 -7.96 -8.78 -9.63
CA VAL A 161 -7.68 -10.02 -10.35
C VAL A 161 -7.22 -11.11 -9.37
N PRO A 162 -7.86 -12.30 -9.36
CA PRO A 162 -7.43 -13.43 -8.54
C PRO A 162 -6.01 -13.86 -8.86
N GLY A 163 -5.23 -14.24 -7.85
CA GLY A 163 -3.84 -14.63 -8.05
C GLY A 163 -3.67 -15.81 -9.00
N HIS A 164 -4.59 -16.77 -9.01
CA HIS A 164 -4.52 -17.90 -9.94
C HIS A 164 -4.61 -17.46 -11.40
N GLU A 165 -5.44 -16.47 -11.74
CA GLU A 165 -5.54 -15.90 -13.09
C GLU A 165 -4.23 -15.25 -13.53
N LEU A 166 -3.56 -14.53 -12.61
CA LEU A 166 -2.25 -13.93 -12.87
C LEU A 166 -1.14 -14.97 -13.08
N ARG A 167 -1.29 -16.17 -12.49
CA ARG A 167 -0.35 -17.27 -12.66
C ARG A 167 -0.63 -18.15 -13.87
N THR A 168 -1.81 -18.06 -14.49
CA THR A 168 -2.21 -18.92 -15.62
C THR A 168 -2.49 -18.12 -16.89
N ARG A 169 -3.46 -17.20 -16.85
CA ARG A 169 -3.94 -16.45 -18.01
C ARG A 169 -3.02 -15.28 -18.35
N TRP A 170 -2.48 -14.60 -17.34
CA TRP A 170 -1.69 -13.38 -17.49
C TRP A 170 -0.30 -13.52 -16.88
N GLN A 171 0.41 -14.56 -17.34
CA GLN A 171 1.75 -14.86 -16.89
C GLN A 171 2.75 -13.76 -17.32
N PRO A 172 3.71 -13.42 -16.44
CA PRO A 172 4.89 -12.63 -16.81
C PRO A 172 5.68 -13.26 -17.97
N PHE A 173 6.63 -12.52 -18.53
CA PHE A 173 7.61 -13.07 -19.46
C PHE A 173 8.33 -14.30 -18.88
N SER A 174 8.66 -15.26 -19.74
CA SER A 174 9.39 -16.46 -19.34
C SER A 174 10.69 -16.11 -18.61
N GLY A 175 10.86 -16.62 -17.39
CA GLY A 175 12.04 -16.36 -16.56
C GLY A 175 11.99 -15.07 -15.74
N ALA A 176 10.95 -14.23 -15.88
CA ALA A 176 10.78 -13.02 -15.06
C ALA A 176 10.57 -13.33 -13.57
N LEU A 177 10.07 -14.52 -13.24
CA LEU A 177 9.78 -14.95 -11.87
C LEU A 177 10.98 -15.55 -11.12
N ARG A 178 12.15 -15.71 -11.77
CA ARG A 178 13.30 -16.42 -11.18
C ARG A 178 13.76 -15.91 -9.82
N GLU A 179 13.60 -14.62 -9.54
CA GLU A 179 13.95 -14.06 -8.24
C GLU A 179 12.87 -14.37 -7.20
N ALA A 180 11.60 -14.14 -7.54
CA ALA A 180 10.46 -14.45 -6.68
C ALA A 180 10.39 -15.95 -6.33
N GLU A 181 10.70 -16.83 -7.28
CA GLU A 181 10.76 -18.28 -7.07
C GLU A 181 11.84 -18.66 -6.06
N ARG A 182 13.04 -18.06 -6.12
CA ARG A 182 14.09 -18.28 -5.12
C ARG A 182 13.69 -17.78 -3.74
N ASP A 183 13.00 -16.66 -3.65
CA ASP A 183 12.48 -16.16 -2.38
C ASP A 183 11.40 -17.09 -1.82
N MET A 184 10.60 -17.73 -2.67
CA MET A 184 9.66 -18.76 -2.24
C MET A 184 10.38 -20.01 -1.73
N GLU A 185 11.40 -20.51 -2.45
CA GLU A 185 12.22 -21.65 -2.03
C GLU A 185 12.91 -21.41 -0.68
N ARG A 186 13.32 -20.16 -0.41
CA ARG A 186 13.94 -19.74 0.86
C ARG A 186 12.94 -19.44 1.97
N GLY A 187 11.63 -19.51 1.70
CA GLY A 187 10.57 -19.16 2.65
C GLY A 187 10.46 -17.67 2.96
N LEU A 188 11.07 -16.82 2.13
CA LEU A 188 11.00 -15.35 2.23
C LEU A 188 9.72 -14.80 1.58
N LEU A 189 9.15 -15.54 0.61
CA LEU A 189 7.92 -15.19 -0.09
C LEU A 189 6.91 -16.34 -0.01
N THR A 190 5.67 -16.03 0.36
CA THR A 190 4.56 -17.01 0.33
C THR A 190 3.86 -16.98 -1.02
N ALA A 191 3.07 -18.02 -1.35
CA ALA A 191 2.22 -18.00 -2.56
C ALA A 191 1.27 -16.80 -2.59
N ARG A 192 0.69 -16.42 -1.44
CA ARG A 192 -0.12 -15.20 -1.31
C ARG A 192 0.72 -13.94 -1.51
N GLY A 193 1.98 -13.93 -1.08
CA GLY A 193 2.93 -12.87 -1.35
C GLY A 193 3.21 -12.71 -2.85
N LEU A 194 3.45 -13.82 -3.56
CA LEU A 194 3.63 -13.83 -5.01
C LEU A 194 2.42 -13.24 -5.74
N ASP A 195 1.19 -13.57 -5.32
CA ASP A 195 -0.02 -13.01 -5.94
C ASP A 195 -0.09 -11.49 -5.83
N ARG A 196 0.41 -10.95 -4.71
CA ARG A 196 0.46 -9.51 -4.46
C ARG A 196 1.54 -8.86 -5.30
N VAL A 197 2.72 -9.49 -5.39
CA VAL A 197 3.82 -9.09 -6.27
C VAL A 197 3.33 -9.03 -7.72
N LEU A 198 2.64 -10.05 -8.21
CA LEU A 198 2.12 -10.08 -9.59
C LEU A 198 1.14 -8.93 -9.87
N ARG A 199 0.24 -8.60 -8.93
CA ARG A 199 -0.68 -7.46 -9.09
C ARG A 199 0.06 -6.13 -9.20
N VAL A 200 1.09 -5.95 -8.38
CA VAL A 200 1.95 -4.76 -8.41
C VAL A 200 2.76 -4.72 -9.70
N ALA A 201 3.37 -5.83 -10.09
CA ALA A 201 4.17 -5.94 -11.31
C ALA A 201 3.37 -5.64 -12.57
N TRP A 202 2.10 -6.07 -12.65
CA TRP A 202 1.20 -5.65 -13.73
C TRP A 202 1.00 -4.14 -13.77
N SER A 203 0.87 -3.50 -12.61
CA SER A 203 0.73 -2.04 -12.54
C SER A 203 2.03 -1.32 -12.90
N VAL A 204 3.19 -1.89 -12.54
CA VAL A 204 4.52 -1.40 -12.94
C VAL A 204 4.71 -1.53 -14.46
N ALA A 205 4.40 -2.68 -15.02
CA ALA A 205 4.44 -2.93 -16.46
C ALA A 205 3.53 -1.97 -17.23
N ASP A 206 2.30 -1.74 -16.74
CA ASP A 206 1.37 -0.76 -17.31
C ASP A 206 1.97 0.66 -17.33
N LEU A 207 2.69 1.05 -16.28
CA LEU A 207 3.38 2.36 -16.18
C LEU A 207 4.64 2.44 -17.05
N ALA A 208 5.38 1.35 -17.21
CA ALA A 208 6.55 1.25 -18.09
C ALA A 208 6.17 1.10 -19.57
N GLY A 209 4.91 0.77 -19.82
CA GLY A 209 4.36 0.54 -21.13
C GLY A 209 4.67 -0.83 -21.73
N HIS A 210 4.95 -1.82 -20.90
CA HIS A 210 5.17 -3.21 -21.30
C HIS A 210 3.83 -3.95 -21.46
N ASP A 211 3.74 -4.82 -22.46
CA ASP A 211 2.51 -5.61 -22.72
C ASP A 211 2.26 -6.69 -21.65
N ARG A 212 3.31 -7.15 -20.99
CA ARG A 212 3.28 -8.07 -19.85
C ARG A 212 4.50 -7.86 -18.95
N PRO A 213 4.45 -8.19 -17.65
CA PRO A 213 5.56 -7.95 -16.73
C PRO A 213 6.85 -8.65 -17.14
N GLU A 214 7.93 -7.89 -17.15
CA GLU A 214 9.30 -8.35 -17.35
C GLU A 214 10.02 -8.54 -16.01
N ALA A 215 11.24 -9.10 -16.05
CA ALA A 215 12.04 -9.30 -14.84
C ALA A 215 12.26 -8.01 -14.01
N PRO A 216 12.52 -6.82 -14.63
CA PRO A 216 12.64 -5.57 -13.87
C PRO A 216 11.34 -5.17 -13.17
N ASP A 217 10.18 -5.39 -13.80
CA ASP A 217 8.88 -5.05 -13.22
C ASP A 217 8.59 -5.92 -11.98
N ILE A 218 8.94 -7.20 -12.05
CA ILE A 218 8.82 -8.15 -10.93
C ILE A 218 9.77 -7.76 -9.80
N ALA A 219 11.02 -7.43 -10.11
CA ALA A 219 12.00 -6.99 -9.11
C ALA A 219 11.55 -5.71 -8.39
N GLN A 220 11.04 -4.73 -9.14
CA GLN A 220 10.49 -3.50 -8.55
C GLN A 220 9.25 -3.80 -7.69
N ALA A 221 8.37 -4.69 -8.13
CA ALA A 221 7.21 -5.12 -7.36
C ALA A 221 7.58 -5.87 -6.07
N LEU A 222 8.63 -6.71 -6.11
CA LEU A 222 9.18 -7.38 -4.93
C LEU A 222 9.69 -6.35 -3.91
N GLN A 223 10.52 -5.40 -4.35
CA GLN A 223 11.02 -4.30 -3.50
C GLN A 223 9.89 -3.48 -2.89
N LEU A 224 8.90 -3.10 -3.70
CA LEU A 224 7.72 -2.38 -3.23
C LEU A 224 6.90 -3.21 -2.24
N ARG A 225 6.84 -4.54 -2.38
CA ARG A 225 6.09 -5.40 -1.46
C ARG A 225 6.84 -5.64 -0.15
N THR A 226 8.13 -5.88 -0.19
CA THR A 226 8.94 -6.18 1.01
C THR A 226 9.31 -4.90 1.76
N GLY A 227 9.38 -3.77 1.06
CA GLY A 227 9.99 -2.53 1.56
C GLY A 227 11.52 -2.64 1.66
N ILE A 228 12.14 -3.67 1.09
CA ILE A 228 13.58 -3.89 1.16
C ILE A 228 14.16 -3.59 -0.22
N SER A 229 15.14 -2.67 -0.27
CA SER A 229 15.84 -2.38 -1.52
C SER A 229 16.73 -3.54 -1.94
N HIS A 230 16.41 -4.16 -3.08
CA HIS A 230 17.17 -5.27 -3.67
C HIS A 230 18.25 -4.80 -4.68
N GLY A 231 18.69 -3.54 -4.59
CA GLY A 231 19.72 -2.99 -5.50
C GLY A 231 19.22 -2.62 -6.90
N VAL A 232 17.93 -2.78 -7.19
CA VAL A 232 17.26 -2.13 -8.32
C VAL A 232 16.82 -0.73 -7.86
N PRO A 233 17.17 0.34 -8.58
CA PRO A 233 16.60 1.65 -8.29
C PRO A 233 15.08 1.55 -8.43
N VAL A 234 14.32 1.97 -7.41
CA VAL A 234 12.92 2.30 -7.66
C VAL A 234 12.97 3.42 -8.70
N ALA A 235 12.40 3.18 -9.89
CA ALA A 235 12.30 4.20 -10.92
C ALA A 235 11.41 5.34 -10.37
N ALA A 236 12.03 6.26 -9.64
CA ALA A 236 11.41 7.45 -9.11
C ALA A 236 11.37 8.47 -10.25
N GLY A 237 10.41 8.32 -11.15
CA GLY A 237 10.03 9.37 -12.09
C GLY A 237 11.10 9.90 -13.05
N GLU A 238 12.22 9.20 -13.26
CA GLU A 238 13.19 9.59 -14.28
C GLU A 238 12.73 9.10 -15.65
N ARG A 239 11.92 9.95 -16.31
CA ARG A 239 11.92 10.21 -17.76
C ARG A 239 11.08 11.45 -18.05
#